data_AF-A0A437JAU7-F1
#
_entry.id   AF-A0A437JAU7-F1
#
_cell.length_a   1.000
_cell.length_b   1.000
_cell.length_c   1.000
_cell.angle_alpha   90.00
_cell.angle_beta   90.00
_cell.angle_gamma   90.00
#
_symmetry.space_group_name_H-M   'P 1'
#
loop_
_entity.id
_entity.type
_entity.pdbx_description
1 polymer ?
#
loop_
_entity_poly.entity_id
_entity_poly.type
_entity_poly.pdbx_seq_one_letter_code
_entity_poly.pdbx_strand_id
1 'polypeptide(L)'
;MKQTQSAQWNKRVPGTSTQPQQPEGLPPGPLPPALQPPLLCQLLLEWVLPDELQEPVLGDLQEEFIERQQQSRNRACWWYRRQALSSCWHFLHQTKGDWLVFIFSVLFFIGISLWAMQVSSPADPLQFYDFVSLVLIFPSALLFAVGATSRQTLQKAVAFLLNPQLGSEPITYQQIRHFFDVMGQSGLLLGFFSTLIGVVAIANAMTAENFAGSFGPATAVCLLTLLYGCALKTLCYVATQKVSFVARESSRDDSVSG
;
A
#
# COMPACT_ATOMS: atom_id res chain seq x y z
N MET A 1 81.59 -58.41 7.97
CA MET A 1 81.79 -56.98 8.34
C MET A 1 80.44 -56.40 8.74
N LYS A 2 80.44 -55.65 9.84
CA LYS A 2 79.30 -54.97 10.47
C LYS A 2 78.65 -53.97 9.50
N GLN A 3 77.33 -53.82 9.48
CA GLN A 3 76.63 -52.68 10.13
C GLN A 3 75.11 -52.69 9.89
N THR A 4 74.42 -52.32 10.95
CA THR A 4 73.00 -52.21 11.26
C THR A 4 72.37 -50.88 10.80
N GLN A 5 71.06 -50.85 10.52
CA GLN A 5 70.06 -49.83 10.95
C GLN A 5 68.66 -50.16 10.36
N SER A 6 67.72 -50.67 11.15
CA SER A 6 66.55 -49.98 11.77
C SER A 6 65.53 -49.43 10.74
N ALA A 7 64.44 -50.15 10.47
CA ALA A 7 63.14 -50.13 11.17
C ALA A 7 62.21 -48.97 10.75
N GLN A 8 61.08 -49.28 10.10
CA GLN A 8 59.82 -48.61 10.43
C GLN A 8 58.58 -49.36 9.90
N TRP A 9 57.66 -49.56 10.83
CA TRP A 9 56.36 -50.20 10.77
C TRP A 9 55.36 -49.23 10.14
N ASN A 10 54.61 -49.62 9.09
CA ASN A 10 53.52 -48.80 8.56
C ASN A 10 52.16 -49.53 8.61
N LYS A 11 51.17 -48.82 9.16
CA LYS A 11 49.84 -49.30 9.54
C LYS A 11 48.86 -49.22 8.36
N ARG A 12 47.87 -50.11 8.36
CA ARG A 12 46.70 -50.16 7.46
C ARG A 12 45.85 -48.89 7.57
N VAL A 13 45.29 -48.45 6.45
CA VAL A 13 44.14 -47.53 6.39
C VAL A 13 43.08 -48.17 5.48
N PRO A 14 41.91 -48.59 5.99
CA PRO A 14 40.72 -48.86 5.18
C PRO A 14 39.85 -47.61 5.05
N GLY A 15 39.07 -47.57 3.98
CA GLY A 15 38.50 -46.37 3.37
C GLY A 15 37.43 -45.61 4.17
N THR A 16 37.40 -44.31 3.92
CA THR A 16 36.34 -43.37 4.31
C THR A 16 35.29 -43.31 3.20
N SER A 17 34.11 -43.87 3.48
CA SER A 17 32.86 -43.57 2.76
C SER A 17 32.32 -42.23 3.26
N THR A 18 32.43 -41.18 2.45
CA THR A 18 31.84 -39.87 2.73
C THR A 18 30.34 -39.94 2.46
N GLN A 19 29.53 -40.24 3.48
CA GLN A 19 28.11 -39.87 3.48
C GLN A 19 28.00 -38.35 3.59
N PRO A 20 27.15 -37.67 2.79
CA PRO A 20 26.79 -36.29 3.07
C PRO A 20 25.98 -36.26 4.38
N GLN A 21 26.58 -35.64 5.41
CA GLN A 21 25.92 -35.37 6.68
C GLN A 21 24.76 -34.39 6.44
N GLN A 22 23.53 -34.80 6.74
CA GLN A 22 22.43 -33.88 7.01
C GLN A 22 22.84 -32.95 8.15
N PRO A 23 22.62 -31.63 8.06
CA PRO A 23 22.71 -30.78 9.24
C PRO A 23 21.55 -31.17 10.16
N GLU A 24 21.87 -31.80 11.28
CA GLU A 24 20.98 -31.92 12.42
C GLU A 24 20.38 -30.56 12.77
N GLY A 25 19.07 -30.56 13.03
CA GLY A 25 18.27 -29.54 13.71
C GLY A 25 18.81 -28.11 13.71
N LEU A 26 18.10 -27.22 12.99
CA LEU A 26 18.30 -25.77 13.07
C LEU A 26 18.46 -25.33 14.55
N PRO A 27 19.53 -24.60 14.90
CA PRO A 27 19.70 -24.07 16.25
C PRO A 27 18.58 -23.08 16.57
N PRO A 28 18.05 -23.06 17.82
CA PRO A 28 17.08 -22.07 18.26
C PRO A 28 17.78 -20.73 18.46
N GLY A 29 17.96 -19.98 17.37
CA GLY A 29 18.61 -18.68 17.37
C GLY A 29 18.60 -18.07 15.98
N PRO A 30 18.81 -16.75 15.85
CA PRO A 30 18.85 -16.11 14.55
C PRO A 30 19.94 -16.75 13.70
N LEU A 31 19.57 -17.24 12.51
CA LEU A 31 20.48 -17.89 11.58
C LEU A 31 21.68 -17.00 11.27
N PRO A 32 22.88 -17.57 11.02
CA PRO A 32 24.05 -16.81 10.60
C PRO A 32 23.72 -15.96 9.36
N PRO A 33 24.26 -14.73 9.21
CA PRO A 33 23.94 -13.83 8.09
C PRO A 33 24.27 -14.40 6.71
N ALA A 34 25.08 -15.45 6.65
CA ALA A 34 25.34 -16.21 5.45
C ALA A 34 24.16 -17.10 5.01
N LEU A 35 23.35 -17.60 5.96
CA LEU A 35 22.22 -18.54 5.77
C LEU A 35 20.85 -17.82 5.77
N GLN A 36 20.83 -16.50 5.88
CA GLN A 36 19.60 -15.72 5.91
C GLN A 36 19.03 -15.53 4.49
N PRO A 37 17.74 -15.86 4.27
CA PRO A 37 17.05 -15.56 3.02
C PRO A 37 16.88 -14.03 2.85
N PRO A 38 16.48 -13.55 1.66
CA PRO A 38 16.27 -12.13 1.44
C PRO A 38 15.14 -11.58 2.33
N LEU A 39 15.50 -10.72 3.29
CA LEU A 39 14.62 -10.13 4.31
C LEU A 39 13.35 -9.46 3.75
N LEU A 40 13.45 -8.78 2.61
CA LEU A 40 12.30 -8.16 1.95
C LEU A 40 11.23 -9.17 1.54
N CYS A 41 11.62 -10.37 1.11
CA CYS A 41 10.68 -11.40 0.71
C CYS A 41 10.00 -12.05 1.93
N GLN A 42 10.72 -12.20 3.05
CA GLN A 42 10.15 -12.66 4.31
C GLN A 42 9.11 -11.68 4.85
N LEU A 43 9.46 -10.39 4.93
CA LEU A 43 8.53 -9.34 5.36
C LEU A 43 7.28 -9.26 4.47
N LEU A 44 7.43 -9.49 3.16
CA LEU A 44 6.30 -9.47 2.23
C LEU A 44 5.42 -10.72 2.41
N LEU A 45 6.01 -11.89 2.66
CA LEU A 45 5.28 -13.13 2.95
C LEU A 45 4.53 -13.02 4.29
N GLU A 46 5.20 -12.59 5.37
CA GLU A 46 4.58 -12.35 6.69
C GLU A 46 3.39 -11.38 6.58
N TRP A 47 3.50 -10.33 5.76
CA TRP A 47 2.40 -9.39 5.57
C TRP A 47 1.21 -9.93 4.76
N VAL A 48 1.43 -10.92 3.89
CA VAL A 48 0.41 -11.47 2.98
C VAL A 48 -0.25 -12.74 3.53
N LEU A 49 0.51 -13.58 4.24
CA LEU A 49 0.05 -14.87 4.72
C LEU A 49 -0.84 -14.73 5.97
N PRO A 50 -1.94 -15.52 6.06
CA PRO A 50 -2.69 -15.69 7.30
C PRO A 50 -1.80 -16.20 8.44
N ASP A 51 -2.04 -15.76 9.67
CA ASP A 51 -1.23 -16.12 10.84
C ASP A 51 -1.11 -17.65 11.02
N GLU A 52 -2.14 -18.41 10.63
CA GLU A 52 -2.16 -19.88 10.68
C GLU A 52 -1.19 -20.56 9.70
N LEU A 53 -0.85 -19.89 8.59
CA LEU A 53 -0.01 -20.44 7.53
C LEU A 53 1.39 -19.82 7.50
N GLN A 54 1.64 -18.76 8.29
CA GLN A 54 2.93 -18.09 8.31
C GLN A 54 4.06 -19.03 8.75
N GLU A 55 3.95 -19.68 9.91
CA GLU A 55 4.98 -20.60 10.42
C GLU A 55 5.27 -21.78 9.46
N PRO A 56 4.29 -22.56 8.99
CA PRO A 56 4.56 -23.69 8.11
C PRO A 56 5.10 -23.28 6.74
N VAL A 57 4.56 -22.23 6.12
CA VAL A 57 4.99 -21.81 4.77
C VAL A 57 6.37 -21.14 4.82
N LEU A 58 6.65 -20.32 5.84
CA LEU A 58 7.97 -19.71 6.00
C LEU A 58 9.04 -20.74 6.39
N GLY A 59 8.69 -21.72 7.22
CA GLY A 59 9.54 -22.85 7.58
C GLY A 59 9.96 -23.65 6.35
N ASP A 60 8.98 -24.14 5.57
CA ASP A 60 9.23 -24.94 4.36
C ASP A 60 10.09 -24.18 3.33
N LEU A 61 9.79 -22.90 3.10
CA LEU A 61 10.56 -22.05 2.16
C LEU A 61 11.99 -21.80 2.65
N GLN A 62 12.20 -21.72 3.96
CA GLN A 62 13.52 -21.53 4.56
C GLN A 62 14.36 -22.82 4.49
N GLU A 63 13.76 -23.97 4.75
CA GLU A 63 14.41 -25.28 4.60
C GLU A 63 14.87 -25.50 3.15
N GLU A 64 13.98 -25.30 2.16
CA GLU A 64 14.33 -25.42 0.74
C GLU A 64 15.39 -24.40 0.28
N PHE A 65 15.42 -23.21 0.88
CA PHE A 65 16.45 -22.20 0.60
C PHE A 65 17.84 -22.66 1.07
N ILE A 66 17.92 -23.21 2.29
CA ILE A 66 19.16 -23.70 2.87
C ILE A 66 19.73 -24.86 2.03
N GLU A 67 18.88 -25.77 1.57
CA GLU A 67 19.31 -26.87 0.68
C GLU A 67 19.86 -26.35 -0.66
N ARG A 68 19.15 -25.42 -1.32
CA ARG A 68 19.60 -24.89 -2.63
C ARG A 68 20.80 -23.96 -2.53
N GLN A 69 21.02 -23.34 -1.36
CA GLN A 69 22.19 -22.52 -1.11
C GLN A 69 23.49 -23.33 -1.16
N GLN A 70 23.47 -24.61 -0.76
CA GLN A 70 24.65 -25.49 -0.76
C GLN A 70 25.25 -25.66 -2.17
N GLN A 71 24.45 -25.56 -3.22
CA GLN A 71 24.91 -25.65 -4.61
C GLN A 71 25.30 -24.28 -5.19
N SER A 72 24.47 -23.25 -5.03
CA SER A 72 24.82 -21.88 -5.43
C SER A 72 23.91 -20.83 -4.79
N ARG A 73 24.51 -19.85 -4.11
CA ARG A 73 23.79 -18.78 -3.40
C ARG A 73 22.91 -17.92 -4.32
N ASN A 74 23.40 -17.56 -5.51
CA ASN A 74 22.67 -16.67 -6.41
C ASN A 74 21.40 -17.34 -6.98
N ARG A 75 21.43 -18.64 -7.27
CA ARG A 75 20.26 -19.37 -7.75
C ARG A 75 19.25 -19.59 -6.62
N ALA A 76 19.71 -19.87 -5.39
CA ALA A 76 18.84 -19.98 -4.23
C ALA A 76 18.10 -18.66 -3.94
N CYS A 77 18.79 -17.52 -3.98
CA CYS A 77 18.14 -16.20 -3.81
C CYS A 77 17.13 -15.89 -4.91
N TRP A 78 17.45 -16.20 -6.18
CA TRP A 78 16.54 -15.95 -7.29
C TRP A 78 15.30 -16.86 -7.24
N TRP A 79 15.51 -18.14 -6.92
CA TRP A 79 14.42 -19.09 -6.69
C TRP A 79 13.51 -18.63 -5.55
N TYR A 80 14.09 -18.25 -4.40
CA TYR A 80 13.33 -17.78 -3.24
C TYR A 80 12.51 -16.53 -3.57
N ARG A 81 13.09 -15.56 -4.30
CA ARG A 81 12.36 -14.37 -4.77
C ARG A 81 11.19 -14.74 -5.67
N ARG A 82 11.40 -15.63 -6.64
CA ARG A 82 10.35 -16.06 -7.57
C ARG A 82 9.23 -16.80 -6.83
N GLN A 83 9.58 -17.70 -5.92
CA GLN A 83 8.63 -18.49 -5.16
C GLN A 83 7.86 -17.61 -4.17
N ALA A 84 8.56 -16.74 -3.43
CA ALA A 84 7.94 -15.75 -2.55
C ALA A 84 6.97 -14.87 -3.32
N LEU A 85 7.35 -14.32 -4.49
CA LEU A 85 6.45 -13.51 -5.31
C LEU A 85 5.24 -14.29 -5.82
N SER A 86 5.42 -15.54 -6.25
CA SER A 86 4.32 -16.38 -6.73
C SER A 86 3.32 -16.73 -5.62
N SER A 87 3.84 -17.13 -4.45
CA SER A 87 3.01 -17.43 -3.27
C SER A 87 2.34 -16.18 -2.74
N CYS A 88 3.07 -15.06 -2.63
CA CYS A 88 2.50 -13.77 -2.29
C CYS A 88 1.39 -13.38 -3.27
N TRP A 89 1.59 -13.52 -4.58
CA TRP A 89 0.54 -13.17 -5.55
C TRP A 89 -0.74 -13.99 -5.34
N HIS A 90 -0.60 -15.30 -5.13
CA HIS A 90 -1.73 -16.19 -4.90
C HIS A 90 -2.49 -15.84 -3.62
N PHE A 91 -1.78 -15.71 -2.50
CA PHE A 91 -2.40 -15.41 -1.22
C PHE A 91 -2.89 -13.97 -1.12
N LEU A 92 -2.21 -13.00 -1.74
CA LEU A 92 -2.63 -11.60 -1.77
C LEU A 92 -4.00 -11.45 -2.46
N HIS A 93 -4.24 -12.20 -3.53
CA HIS A 93 -5.54 -12.22 -4.19
C HIS A 93 -6.63 -12.91 -3.35
N GLN A 94 -6.29 -13.94 -2.57
CA GLN A 94 -7.26 -14.63 -1.71
C GLN A 94 -7.58 -13.86 -0.43
N THR A 95 -6.60 -13.24 0.21
CA THR A 95 -6.79 -12.58 1.53
C THR A 95 -7.14 -11.09 1.40
N LYS A 96 -6.62 -10.40 0.38
CA LYS A 96 -6.74 -8.93 0.23
C LYS A 96 -7.31 -8.48 -1.12
N GLY A 97 -7.89 -9.39 -1.91
CA GLY A 97 -8.39 -9.11 -3.27
C GLY A 97 -9.31 -7.89 -3.33
N ASP A 98 -10.29 -7.81 -2.43
CA ASP A 98 -11.26 -6.71 -2.38
C ASP A 98 -10.66 -5.35 -1.99
N TRP A 99 -9.58 -5.34 -1.20
CA TRP A 99 -8.84 -4.13 -0.88
C TRP A 99 -7.95 -3.71 -2.05
N LEU A 100 -7.30 -4.66 -2.72
CA LEU A 100 -6.51 -4.39 -3.92
C LEU A 100 -7.34 -3.75 -5.02
N VAL A 101 -8.54 -4.27 -5.29
CA VAL A 101 -9.43 -3.71 -6.33
C VAL A 101 -9.85 -2.29 -5.97
N PHE A 102 -10.11 -2.02 -4.69
CA PHE A 102 -10.38 -0.66 -4.21
C PHE A 102 -9.19 0.28 -4.45
N ILE A 103 -7.98 -0.08 -4.01
CA ILE A 103 -6.78 0.73 -4.22
C ILE A 103 -6.48 0.91 -5.70
N PHE A 104 -6.58 -0.16 -6.49
CA PHE A 104 -6.42 -0.12 -7.94
C PHE A 104 -7.41 0.86 -8.58
N SER A 105 -8.67 0.87 -8.15
CA SER A 105 -9.67 1.83 -8.67
C SER A 105 -9.31 3.28 -8.38
N VAL A 106 -8.78 3.57 -7.17
CA VAL A 106 -8.34 4.91 -6.79
C VAL A 106 -7.11 5.32 -7.60
N LEU A 107 -6.11 4.44 -7.72
CA LEU A 107 -4.93 4.69 -8.52
C LEU A 107 -5.25 4.84 -10.01
N PHE A 108 -6.20 4.06 -10.53
CA PHE A 108 -6.66 4.17 -11.91
C PHE A 108 -7.35 5.52 -12.16
N PHE A 109 -8.22 5.96 -11.24
CA PHE A 109 -8.85 7.28 -11.32
C PHE A 109 -7.81 8.41 -11.29
N ILE A 110 -6.83 8.35 -10.39
CA ILE A 110 -5.74 9.33 -10.33
C ILE A 110 -4.91 9.29 -11.63
N GLY A 111 -4.53 8.08 -12.07
CA GLY A 111 -3.73 7.87 -13.26
C GLY A 111 -4.40 8.40 -14.53
N ILE A 112 -5.69 8.10 -14.74
CA ILE A 112 -6.42 8.61 -15.91
C ILE A 112 -6.64 10.12 -15.84
N SER A 113 -6.80 10.69 -14.63
CA SER A 113 -6.92 12.13 -14.44
C SER A 113 -5.62 12.85 -14.77
N LEU A 114 -4.47 12.35 -14.30
CA LEU A 114 -3.15 12.88 -14.64
C LEU A 114 -2.86 12.72 -16.13
N TRP A 115 -3.24 11.59 -16.72
CA TRP A 115 -3.12 11.37 -18.16
C TRP A 115 -3.97 12.36 -18.96
N ALA A 116 -5.21 12.63 -18.54
CA ALA A 116 -6.07 13.63 -19.18
C ALA A 116 -5.47 15.05 -19.07
N MET A 117 -4.87 15.42 -17.93
CA MET A 117 -4.15 16.69 -17.77
C MET A 117 -2.95 16.79 -18.72
N GLN A 118 -2.14 15.72 -18.82
CA GLN A 118 -1.00 15.66 -19.73
C GLN A 118 -1.42 15.79 -21.20
N VAL A 119 -2.54 15.15 -21.59
CA VAL A 119 -3.06 15.26 -22.96
C VAL A 119 -3.63 16.66 -23.23
N SER A 120 -4.26 17.28 -22.23
CA SER A 120 -4.87 18.62 -22.34
C SER A 120 -3.83 19.74 -22.40
N SER A 121 -2.69 19.59 -21.70
CA SER A 121 -1.54 20.50 -21.79
C SER A 121 -0.23 19.72 -21.83
N PRO A 122 0.21 19.31 -23.03
CA PRO A 122 1.43 18.51 -23.17
C PRO A 122 2.70 19.27 -22.81
N ALA A 123 2.71 20.58 -23.05
CA ALA A 123 3.90 21.43 -22.89
C ALA A 123 4.12 21.85 -21.43
N ASP A 124 3.05 22.05 -20.66
CA ASP A 124 3.13 22.43 -19.24
C ASP A 124 1.96 21.83 -18.44
N PRO A 125 2.13 20.60 -17.90
CA PRO A 125 1.13 19.96 -17.05
C PRO A 125 1.00 20.63 -15.67
N LEU A 126 2.00 21.40 -15.23
CA LEU A 126 1.98 22.06 -13.92
C LEU A 126 0.98 23.21 -13.86
N GLN A 127 0.45 23.67 -14.99
CA GLN A 127 -0.66 24.64 -15.02
C GLN A 127 -1.91 24.16 -14.27
N PHE A 128 -2.06 22.84 -14.09
CA PHE A 128 -3.17 22.24 -13.34
C PHE A 128 -2.91 22.20 -11.83
N TYR A 129 -1.77 22.71 -11.36
CA TYR A 129 -1.42 22.84 -9.96
C TYR A 129 -1.61 24.29 -9.49
N ASP A 130 -2.58 24.51 -8.62
CA ASP A 130 -2.75 25.77 -7.90
C ASP A 130 -2.78 25.53 -6.39
N PHE A 131 -1.74 26.00 -5.70
CA PHE A 131 -1.58 25.81 -4.26
C PHE A 131 -2.71 26.48 -3.46
N VAL A 132 -3.17 27.66 -3.88
CA VAL A 132 -4.23 28.41 -3.17
C VAL A 132 -5.54 27.62 -3.19
N SER A 133 -5.93 27.12 -4.37
CA SER A 133 -7.09 26.24 -4.51
C SER A 133 -6.97 24.97 -3.68
N LEU A 134 -5.81 24.33 -3.62
CA LEU A 134 -5.60 23.14 -2.78
C LEU A 134 -5.80 23.43 -1.29
N VAL A 135 -5.27 24.56 -0.80
CA VAL A 135 -5.39 24.98 0.60
C VAL A 135 -6.83 25.37 0.96
N LEU A 136 -7.57 25.99 0.03
CA LEU A 136 -8.97 26.33 0.26
C LEU A 136 -9.86 25.11 0.40
N ILE A 137 -9.60 24.06 -0.41
CA ILE A 137 -10.43 22.85 -0.43
C ILE A 137 -10.02 21.85 0.65
N PHE A 138 -8.78 21.34 0.60
CA PHE A 138 -8.43 20.13 1.35
C PHE A 138 -8.33 20.37 2.88
N PRO A 139 -7.53 21.32 3.40
CA PRO A 139 -7.51 21.65 4.83
C PRO A 139 -8.88 22.02 5.39
N SER A 140 -9.66 22.85 4.69
CA SER A 140 -10.98 23.29 5.16
C SER A 140 -11.97 22.13 5.25
N ALA A 141 -12.03 21.28 4.21
CA ALA A 141 -12.87 20.08 4.22
C ALA A 141 -12.45 19.09 5.33
N LEU A 142 -11.14 18.92 5.53
CA LEU A 142 -10.61 18.09 6.61
C LEU A 142 -11.01 18.64 7.99
N LEU A 143 -10.90 19.95 8.21
CA LEU A 143 -11.30 20.58 9.47
C LEU A 143 -12.81 20.44 9.71
N PHE A 144 -13.65 20.57 8.69
CA PHE A 144 -15.09 20.33 8.81
C PHE A 144 -15.40 18.87 9.15
N ALA A 145 -14.72 17.91 8.51
CA ALA A 145 -14.90 16.50 8.81
C ALA A 145 -14.45 16.13 10.24
N VAL A 146 -13.29 16.62 10.66
CA VAL A 146 -12.79 16.43 12.04
C VAL A 146 -13.70 17.13 13.05
N GLY A 147 -14.20 18.33 12.74
CA GLY A 147 -15.11 19.08 13.59
C GLY A 147 -16.49 18.45 13.73
N ALA A 148 -16.99 17.79 12.68
CA ALA A 148 -18.25 17.04 12.72
C ALA A 148 -18.12 15.66 13.37
N THR A 149 -16.90 15.13 13.50
CA THR A 149 -16.63 13.81 14.08
C THR A 149 -15.65 13.93 15.25
N SER A 150 -14.42 13.41 15.10
CA SER A 150 -13.35 13.52 16.08
C SER A 150 -11.99 13.21 15.44
N ARG A 151 -10.90 13.57 16.12
CA ARG A 151 -9.53 13.18 15.72
C ARG A 151 -9.31 11.67 15.80
N GLN A 152 -9.99 10.98 16.71
CA GLN A 152 -9.94 9.52 16.81
C GLN A 152 -10.59 8.87 15.59
N THR A 153 -11.70 9.43 15.12
CA THR A 153 -12.37 8.97 13.90
C THR A 153 -11.48 9.14 12.67
N LEU A 154 -10.72 10.24 12.57
CA LEU A 154 -9.72 10.41 11.50
C LEU A 154 -8.67 9.30 11.50
N GLN A 155 -8.08 8.98 12.66
CA GLN A 155 -7.10 7.90 12.78
C GLN A 155 -7.69 6.55 12.39
N LYS A 156 -8.91 6.25 12.87
CA LYS A 156 -9.65 5.04 12.48
C LYS A 156 -9.97 4.99 10.98
N ALA A 157 -10.34 6.12 10.39
CA ALA A 157 -10.64 6.22 8.96
C ALA A 157 -9.39 5.97 8.09
N VAL A 158 -8.24 6.52 8.48
CA VAL A 158 -6.96 6.26 7.80
C VAL A 158 -6.56 4.80 7.96
N ALA A 159 -6.65 4.26 9.18
CA ALA A 159 -6.34 2.85 9.44
C ALA A 159 -7.24 1.91 8.62
N PHE A 160 -8.54 2.23 8.52
CA PHE A 160 -9.51 1.46 7.73
C PHE A 160 -9.16 1.42 6.24
N LEU A 161 -8.68 2.54 5.66
CA LEU A 161 -8.26 2.56 4.26
C LEU A 161 -7.05 1.66 3.98
N LEU A 162 -6.18 1.47 4.98
CA LEU A 162 -4.98 0.64 4.85
C LEU A 162 -5.27 -0.84 5.09
N ASN A 163 -6.08 -1.15 6.10
CA ASN A 163 -6.48 -2.50 6.45
C ASN A 163 -7.96 -2.50 6.87
N PRO A 164 -8.88 -2.84 5.94
CA PRO A 164 -10.30 -2.99 6.27
C PRO A 164 -10.48 -4.18 7.20
N GLN A 165 -10.73 -3.94 8.49
CA GLN A 165 -10.99 -4.99 9.47
C GLN A 165 -12.47 -5.39 9.42
N LEU A 166 -12.75 -6.69 9.33
CA LEU A 166 -14.09 -7.26 9.57
C LEU A 166 -14.30 -7.44 11.08
N GLY A 167 -15.55 -7.35 11.55
CA GLY A 167 -15.90 -7.58 12.96
C GLY A 167 -15.71 -6.37 13.89
N SER A 168 -15.53 -5.15 13.36
CA SER A 168 -15.56 -3.95 14.19
C SER A 168 -16.98 -3.59 14.62
N GLU A 169 -17.13 -2.91 15.75
CA GLU A 169 -18.45 -2.47 16.21
C GLU A 169 -19.18 -1.62 15.15
N PRO A 170 -20.49 -1.82 14.93
CA PRO A 170 -21.28 -1.11 13.91
C PRO A 170 -21.16 0.41 13.98
N ILE A 171 -21.05 0.95 15.20
CA ILE A 171 -20.90 2.39 15.44
C ILE A 171 -19.59 2.95 14.87
N THR A 172 -18.51 2.14 14.88
CA THR A 172 -17.21 2.55 14.32
C THR A 172 -17.30 2.71 12.80
N TYR A 173 -17.97 1.78 12.10
CA TYR A 173 -18.21 1.93 10.66
C TYR A 173 -19.07 3.16 10.34
N GLN A 174 -20.10 3.43 11.14
CA GLN A 174 -20.94 4.61 10.96
C GLN A 174 -20.14 5.92 11.14
N GLN A 175 -19.26 5.99 12.14
CA GLN A 175 -18.39 7.15 12.35
C GLN A 175 -17.41 7.37 11.19
N ILE A 176 -16.74 6.31 10.73
CA ILE A 176 -15.80 6.39 9.61
C ILE A 176 -16.53 6.79 8.32
N ARG A 177 -17.71 6.22 8.07
CA ARG A 177 -18.56 6.58 6.93
C ARG A 177 -18.95 8.06 6.99
N HIS A 178 -19.41 8.53 8.15
CA HIS A 178 -19.81 9.92 8.33
C HIS A 178 -18.63 10.87 8.12
N PHE A 179 -17.44 10.52 8.58
CA PHE A 179 -16.21 11.29 8.33
C PHE A 179 -15.96 11.51 6.83
N PHE A 180 -15.95 10.43 6.03
CA PHE A 180 -15.71 10.55 4.59
C PHE A 180 -16.84 11.30 3.87
N ASP A 181 -18.10 11.09 4.27
CA ASP A 181 -19.22 11.80 3.64
C ASP A 181 -19.15 13.30 3.91
N VAL A 182 -18.89 13.72 5.15
CA VAL A 182 -18.71 15.15 5.50
C VAL A 182 -17.51 15.73 4.77
N MET A 183 -16.36 15.06 4.75
CA MET A 183 -15.15 15.53 4.06
C MET A 183 -15.41 15.72 2.55
N GLY A 184 -16.08 14.76 1.92
CA GLY A 184 -16.38 14.83 0.50
C GLY A 184 -17.41 15.91 0.18
N GLN A 185 -18.52 15.97 0.92
CA GLN A 185 -19.59 16.97 0.69
C GLN A 185 -19.08 18.38 0.94
N SER A 186 -18.35 18.60 2.03
CA SER A 186 -17.73 19.90 2.31
C SER A 186 -16.73 20.30 1.23
N GLY A 187 -15.88 19.39 0.76
CA GLY A 187 -14.95 19.65 -0.34
C GLY A 187 -15.64 20.14 -1.62
N LEU A 188 -16.75 19.50 -2.00
CA LEU A 188 -17.53 19.92 -3.17
C LEU A 188 -18.18 21.30 -2.96
N LEU A 189 -18.81 21.52 -1.79
CA LEU A 189 -19.46 22.78 -1.46
C LEU A 189 -18.46 23.94 -1.38
N LEU A 190 -17.27 23.71 -0.80
CA LEU A 190 -16.17 24.65 -0.78
C LEU A 190 -15.65 24.93 -2.19
N GLY A 191 -15.64 23.94 -3.08
CA GLY A 191 -15.38 24.11 -4.51
C GLY A 191 -16.31 25.14 -5.12
N PHE A 192 -17.63 24.90 -5.03
CA PHE A 192 -18.63 25.85 -5.55
C PHE A 192 -18.52 27.24 -4.92
N PHE A 193 -18.41 27.30 -3.59
CA PHE A 193 -18.33 28.56 -2.87
C PHE A 193 -17.09 29.38 -3.26
N SER A 194 -15.93 28.71 -3.38
CA SER A 194 -14.67 29.37 -3.74
C SER A 194 -14.65 29.80 -5.21
N THR A 195 -15.25 29.02 -6.11
CA THR A 195 -15.44 29.43 -7.51
C THR A 195 -16.29 30.70 -7.60
N LEU A 196 -17.35 30.84 -6.78
CA LEU A 196 -18.15 32.07 -6.74
C LEU A 196 -17.32 33.27 -6.27
N ILE A 197 -16.48 33.11 -5.24
CA ILE A 197 -15.55 34.16 -4.79
C ILE A 197 -14.61 34.57 -5.94
N GLY A 198 -14.05 33.59 -6.65
CA GLY A 198 -13.17 33.83 -7.79
C GLY A 198 -13.86 34.57 -8.93
N VAL A 199 -15.09 34.18 -9.29
CA VAL A 199 -15.89 34.86 -10.33
C VAL A 199 -16.17 36.32 -9.94
N VAL A 200 -16.52 36.59 -8.67
CA VAL A 200 -16.70 37.96 -8.18
C VAL A 200 -15.39 38.75 -8.25
N ALA A 201 -14.26 38.14 -7.88
CA ALA A 201 -12.94 38.77 -7.96
C ALA A 201 -12.57 39.12 -9.42
N ILE A 202 -12.84 38.22 -10.36
CA ILE A 202 -12.67 38.46 -11.80
C ILE A 202 -13.52 39.64 -12.24
N ALA A 203 -14.82 39.63 -11.93
CA ALA A 203 -15.75 40.68 -12.35
C ALA A 203 -15.37 42.07 -11.80
N ASN A 204 -14.85 42.14 -10.58
CA ASN A 204 -14.45 43.40 -9.95
C ASN A 204 -13.11 43.94 -10.47
N ALA A 205 -12.18 43.07 -10.87
CA ALA A 205 -10.84 43.46 -11.31
C ALA A 205 -10.73 43.67 -12.84
N MET A 206 -11.75 43.26 -13.61
CA MET A 206 -11.67 43.27 -15.07
C MET A 206 -11.88 44.68 -15.64
N THR A 207 -10.91 45.12 -16.44
CA THR A 207 -10.97 46.32 -17.28
C THR A 207 -10.76 45.93 -18.75
N ALA A 208 -11.09 46.83 -19.68
CA ALA A 208 -10.89 46.57 -21.11
C ALA A 208 -9.39 46.33 -21.45
N GLU A 209 -8.48 46.90 -20.66
CA GLU A 209 -7.04 46.85 -20.89
C GLU A 209 -6.40 45.53 -20.42
N ASN A 210 -6.92 44.93 -19.34
CA ASN A 210 -6.34 43.71 -18.75
C ASN A 210 -7.08 42.42 -19.15
N PHE A 211 -8.18 42.52 -19.90
CA PHE A 211 -9.02 41.39 -20.27
C PHE A 211 -8.25 40.22 -20.90
N ALA A 212 -7.46 40.49 -21.94
CA ALA A 212 -6.74 39.46 -22.68
C ALA A 212 -5.66 38.76 -21.84
N GLY A 213 -5.08 39.44 -20.86
CA GLY A 213 -3.98 38.92 -20.04
C GLY A 213 -4.43 38.23 -18.75
N SER A 214 -5.57 38.65 -18.17
CA SER A 214 -5.98 38.23 -16.82
C SER A 214 -7.19 37.31 -16.80
N PHE A 215 -8.06 37.35 -17.81
CA PHE A 215 -9.29 36.55 -17.80
C PHE A 215 -9.03 35.04 -17.84
N GLY A 216 -8.17 34.58 -18.76
CA GLY A 216 -7.83 33.17 -18.92
C GLY A 216 -7.25 32.55 -17.64
N PRO A 217 -6.14 33.08 -17.11
CA PRO A 217 -5.52 32.57 -15.89
C PRO A 217 -6.47 32.58 -14.68
N ALA A 218 -7.24 33.66 -14.47
CA ALA A 218 -8.15 33.74 -13.34
C ALA A 218 -9.32 32.75 -13.46
N THR A 219 -9.85 32.57 -14.67
CA THR A 219 -10.89 31.56 -14.94
C THR A 219 -10.35 30.15 -14.71
N ALA A 220 -9.10 29.88 -15.12
CA ALA A 220 -8.45 28.59 -14.88
C ALA A 220 -8.35 28.28 -13.38
N VAL A 221 -7.93 29.24 -12.54
CA VAL A 221 -7.91 29.07 -11.07
C VAL A 221 -9.30 28.73 -10.53
N CYS A 222 -10.34 29.46 -10.95
CA CYS A 222 -11.71 29.21 -10.50
C CYS A 222 -12.22 27.80 -10.84
N LEU A 223 -11.89 27.31 -12.04
CA LEU A 223 -12.25 25.98 -12.50
C LEU A 223 -11.42 24.89 -11.81
N LEU A 224 -10.13 25.15 -11.55
CA LEU A 224 -9.27 24.25 -10.77
C LEU A 224 -9.77 24.08 -9.35
N THR A 225 -10.24 25.15 -8.70
CA THR A 225 -10.84 25.04 -7.37
C THR A 225 -12.05 24.11 -7.35
N LEU A 226 -12.93 24.22 -8.35
CA LEU A 226 -14.07 23.31 -8.49
C LEU A 226 -13.63 21.88 -8.80
N LEU A 227 -12.65 21.72 -9.70
CA LEU A 227 -12.09 20.42 -10.07
C LEU A 227 -11.55 19.68 -8.84
N TYR A 228 -10.79 20.36 -7.97
CA TYR A 228 -10.27 19.77 -6.74
C TYR A 228 -11.38 19.37 -5.76
N GLY A 229 -12.43 20.19 -5.62
CA GLY A 229 -13.60 19.85 -4.82
C GLY A 229 -14.32 18.59 -5.32
N CYS A 230 -14.53 18.50 -6.64
CA CYS A 230 -15.11 17.33 -7.30
C CYS A 230 -14.23 16.07 -7.14
N ALA A 231 -12.92 16.21 -7.31
CA ALA A 231 -11.97 15.11 -7.15
C ALA A 231 -11.99 14.58 -5.71
N LEU A 232 -11.93 15.47 -4.72
CA LEU A 232 -12.01 15.11 -3.30
C LEU A 232 -13.34 14.40 -2.98
N LYS A 233 -14.48 14.95 -3.44
CA LYS A 233 -15.80 14.31 -3.26
C LYS A 233 -15.84 12.91 -3.86
N THR A 234 -15.26 12.73 -5.05
CA THR A 234 -15.22 11.43 -5.73
C THR A 234 -14.44 10.41 -4.91
N LEU A 235 -13.23 10.76 -4.45
CA LEU A 235 -12.41 9.87 -3.62
C LEU A 235 -13.10 9.51 -2.30
N CYS A 236 -13.66 10.51 -1.60
CA CYS A 236 -14.40 10.30 -0.37
C CYS A 236 -15.67 9.48 -0.57
N TYR A 237 -16.35 9.63 -1.72
CA TYR A 237 -17.52 8.83 -2.06
C TYR A 237 -17.15 7.35 -2.20
N VAL A 238 -16.10 7.02 -2.96
CA VAL A 238 -15.66 5.63 -3.12
C VAL A 238 -15.26 5.03 -1.77
N ALA A 239 -14.56 5.79 -0.91
CA ALA A 239 -14.24 5.36 0.46
C ALA A 239 -15.51 5.09 1.29
N THR A 240 -16.52 5.97 1.22
CA THR A 240 -17.82 5.83 1.90
C THR A 240 -18.54 4.54 1.47
N GLN A 241 -18.51 4.22 0.17
CA GLN A 241 -19.10 3.00 -0.35
C GLN A 241 -18.33 1.76 0.15
N LYS A 242 -17.00 1.80 0.17
CA LYS A 242 -16.20 0.68 0.69
C LYS A 242 -16.48 0.41 2.18
N VAL A 243 -16.57 1.46 3.01
CA VAL A 243 -16.94 1.32 4.43
C VAL A 243 -18.33 0.69 4.57
N SER A 244 -19.30 1.15 3.76
CA SER A 244 -20.68 0.64 3.80
C SER A 244 -20.76 -0.83 3.37
N PHE A 245 -19.93 -1.25 2.43
CA PHE A 245 -19.85 -2.65 2.00
C PHE A 245 -19.31 -3.54 3.13
N VAL A 246 -18.16 -3.18 3.70
CA VAL A 246 -17.53 -3.95 4.80
C VAL A 246 -18.42 -4.02 6.03
N ALA A 247 -19.11 -2.92 6.37
CA ALA A 247 -20.05 -2.91 7.49
C ALA A 247 -21.20 -3.91 7.31
N ARG A 248 -21.74 -4.05 6.09
CA ARG A 248 -22.82 -5.00 5.79
C ARG A 248 -22.34 -6.44 5.85
N GLU A 249 -21.12 -6.70 5.39
CA GLU A 249 -20.50 -8.02 5.45
C GLU A 249 -20.25 -8.45 6.90
N SER A 250 -19.71 -7.55 7.72
CA SER A 250 -19.54 -7.80 9.16
C SER A 250 -20.86 -8.14 9.86
N SER A 251 -21.94 -7.41 9.58
CA SER A 251 -23.25 -7.70 10.17
C SER A 251 -23.84 -9.05 9.71
N ARG A 252 -23.46 -9.53 8.52
CA ARG A 252 -23.91 -10.82 8.00
C ARG A 252 -23.22 -11.97 8.75
N ASP A 253 -21.92 -11.87 8.97
CA ASP A 253 -21.15 -12.92 9.66
C ASP A 253 -21.57 -13.06 11.13
N ASP A 254 -21.90 -11.94 11.80
CA ASP A 254 -22.47 -11.96 13.16
C ASP A 254 -23.80 -12.72 13.23
N SER A 255 -24.64 -12.59 12.20
CA SER A 255 -25.96 -13.25 12.14
C SER A 255 -25.92 -14.74 11.84
N VAL A 256 -24.82 -15.23 11.27
CA VAL A 256 -24.62 -16.67 10.96
C VAL A 256 -23.96 -17.39 12.14
N SER A 257 -23.24 -16.66 12.99
CA SER A 257 -22.45 -17.21 14.09
C SER A 257 -23.16 -17.20 15.46
N GLY A 258 -24.31 -16.52 15.58
CA GLY A 258 -25.14 -16.43 16.79
C GLY A 258 -26.39 -17.28 16.72
#